data_AF-A0A3B9YJE3-F1
#
_entry.id   AF-A0A3B9YJE3-F1
#
_cell.length_a   1.000
_cell.length_b   1.000
_cell.length_c   1.000
_cell.angle_alpha   90.00
_cell.angle_beta   90.00
_cell.angle_gamma   90.00
#
_symmetry.space_group_name_H-M   'P 1'
#
loop_
_entity.id
_entity.type
_entity.pdbx_description
1 polymer ?
#
loop_
_entity_poly.entity_id
_entity_poly.type
_entity_poly.pdbx_seq_one_letter_code
_entity_poly.pdbx_strand_id
1 'polypeptide(L)'
;MAADAPFLTYRFILADGSVREFPVRLDPSTLKAPPLARAMIPAWARLANHRCPNCPLQEAEHPYCPAALSVIDIVEAFRDSRSTEQATVEVLTQARAFSKRVSLADGVSALLGVLMPTSGCPVLAKLRPNVLTHLPFATVQETIYRTLTMYLLAQFFAAKRGKKPDWTLDEFGLLIEDVRLVNKNFCQRFYEACLKDVNVNALCHLDCFAELTAGAAKRHERLAAIEKLFEAFGA
;
A
#
# COMPACT_ATOMS: atom_id res chain seq x y z
N MET A 1 19.44 -15.25 11.67
CA MET A 1 19.02 -15.08 10.26
C MET A 1 19.74 -13.86 9.73
N ALA A 2 20.40 -13.97 8.57
CA ALA A 2 21.33 -12.96 8.08
C ALA A 2 20.67 -11.56 8.08
N ALA A 3 21.34 -10.58 8.70
CA ALA A 3 20.85 -9.22 8.92
C ALA A 3 20.61 -8.40 7.63
N ASP A 4 20.72 -9.05 6.46
CA ASP A 4 20.74 -8.41 5.15
C ASP A 4 19.86 -9.11 4.09
N ALA A 5 18.99 -10.05 4.48
CA ALA A 5 18.00 -10.62 3.56
C ALA A 5 16.79 -9.67 3.40
N PRO A 6 16.23 -9.50 2.19
CA PRO A 6 14.99 -8.73 2.02
C PRO A 6 13.83 -9.39 2.78
N PHE A 7 12.92 -8.56 3.28
CA PHE A 7 11.69 -9.02 3.93
C PHE A 7 10.79 -9.74 2.91
N LEU A 8 10.71 -9.18 1.71
CA LEU A 8 10.11 -9.80 0.54
C LEU A 8 10.78 -9.29 -0.75
N THR A 9 10.70 -10.06 -1.82
CA THR A 9 11.22 -9.68 -3.13
C THR A 9 10.13 -9.79 -4.18
N TYR A 10 9.93 -8.72 -4.94
CA TYR A 10 9.06 -8.73 -6.11
C TYR A 10 9.90 -8.92 -7.37
N ARG A 11 9.45 -9.77 -8.28
CA ARG A 11 10.06 -9.97 -9.59
C ARG A 11 8.99 -9.89 -10.67
N PHE A 12 9.20 -8.98 -11.61
CA PHE A 12 8.34 -8.78 -12.77
C PHE A 12 9.03 -9.38 -13.99
N ILE A 13 8.43 -10.41 -14.56
CA ILE A 13 8.88 -11.05 -15.80
C ILE A 13 7.98 -10.52 -16.92
N LEU A 14 8.55 -9.67 -17.77
CA LEU A 14 7.84 -8.96 -18.83
C LEU A 14 7.73 -9.81 -20.10
N ALA A 15 6.87 -9.39 -21.03
CA ALA A 15 6.60 -10.13 -22.27
C ALA A 15 7.82 -10.28 -23.19
N ASP A 16 8.77 -9.36 -23.12
CA ASP A 16 10.05 -9.41 -23.84
C ASP A 16 11.09 -10.32 -23.15
N GLY A 17 10.72 -10.98 -22.06
CA GLY A 17 11.60 -11.82 -21.24
C GLY A 17 12.48 -11.04 -20.27
N SER A 18 12.45 -9.71 -20.29
CA SER A 18 13.19 -8.89 -19.32
C SER A 18 12.62 -9.07 -17.92
N VAL A 19 13.52 -9.00 -16.94
CA VAL A 19 13.19 -9.22 -15.54
C VAL A 19 13.54 -7.97 -14.75
N ARG A 20 12.60 -7.50 -13.94
CA ARG A 20 12.81 -6.37 -13.02
C ARG A 20 12.54 -6.83 -11.60
N GLU A 21 13.55 -6.72 -10.74
CA GLU A 21 13.49 -7.18 -9.37
C GLU A 21 13.52 -6.01 -8.39
N PHE A 22 12.70 -6.10 -7.36
CA PHE A 22 12.53 -5.10 -6.31
C PHE A 22 12.61 -5.79 -4.94
N PRO A 23 13.81 -5.87 -4.33
CA PRO A 23 13.97 -6.34 -2.97
C PRO A 23 13.44 -5.29 -1.99
N VAL A 24 12.50 -5.69 -1.12
CA VAL A 24 11.92 -4.83 -0.09
C VAL A 24 12.54 -5.20 1.25
N ARG A 25 13.29 -4.25 1.83
CA ARG A 25 13.95 -4.40 3.14
C ARG A 25 13.15 -3.66 4.19
N LEU A 26 12.75 -4.35 5.25
CA LEU A 26 11.97 -3.78 6.36
C LEU A 26 12.62 -4.16 7.68
N ASP A 27 12.56 -3.25 8.65
CA ASP A 27 12.89 -3.57 10.04
C ASP A 27 11.92 -4.66 10.56
N PRO A 28 12.41 -5.80 11.08
CA PRO A 28 11.56 -6.95 11.40
C PRO A 28 10.62 -6.69 12.59
N SER A 29 10.91 -5.69 13.43
CA SER A 29 10.11 -5.37 14.62
C SER A 29 9.05 -4.30 14.36
N THR A 30 9.31 -3.38 13.42
CA THR A 30 8.46 -2.22 13.15
C THR A 30 7.84 -2.22 11.76
N LEU A 31 8.36 -3.04 10.84
CA LEU A 31 8.07 -3.07 9.40
C LEU A 31 8.36 -1.74 8.68
N LYS A 32 9.15 -0.85 9.28
CA LYS A 32 9.57 0.39 8.61
C LYS A 32 10.66 0.08 7.60
N ALA A 33 10.56 0.66 6.41
CA ALA A 33 11.67 0.68 5.48
C ALA A 33 12.79 1.59 6.04
N PRO A 34 14.07 1.18 5.97
CA PRO A 34 15.16 2.07 6.32
C PRO A 34 15.25 3.23 5.32
N PRO A 35 15.82 4.39 5.70
CA PRO A 35 16.08 5.47 4.78
C PRO A 35 16.90 4.98 3.58
N LEU A 36 16.43 5.27 2.37
CA LEU A 36 17.18 5.00 1.14
C LEU A 36 18.14 6.17 0.89
N ALA A 37 19.44 5.92 1.02
CA ALA A 37 20.44 6.86 0.56
C ALA A 37 20.38 6.93 -0.97
N ARG A 38 20.17 8.11 -1.53
CA ARG A 38 20.10 8.33 -2.98
C ARG A 38 20.88 9.57 -3.38
N ALA A 39 21.75 9.42 -4.38
CA ALA A 39 22.57 10.53 -4.88
C ALA A 39 21.73 11.59 -5.61
N MET A 40 20.69 11.16 -6.36
CA MET A 40 19.81 12.06 -7.11
C MET A 40 18.35 11.74 -6.81
N ILE A 41 17.63 12.71 -6.27
CA ILE A 41 16.20 12.60 -5.96
C ILE A 41 15.42 13.41 -7.00
N PRO A 42 14.44 12.81 -7.72
CA PRO A 42 13.69 13.51 -8.73
C PRO A 42 12.79 14.59 -8.12
N ALA A 43 12.54 15.66 -8.87
CA ALA A 43 11.77 16.81 -8.39
C ALA A 43 10.35 16.44 -7.95
N TRP A 44 9.72 15.45 -8.61
CA TRP A 44 8.37 14.98 -8.27
C TRP A 44 8.27 14.35 -6.86
N ALA A 45 9.40 13.93 -6.27
CA ALA A 45 9.46 13.39 -4.92
C ALA A 45 9.56 14.46 -3.81
N ARG A 46 9.75 15.74 -4.15
CA ARG A 46 9.73 16.85 -3.19
C ARG A 46 8.41 16.89 -2.45
N LEU A 47 8.44 17.22 -1.15
CA LEU A 47 7.21 17.27 -0.36
C LEU A 47 6.19 18.26 -0.96
N ALA A 48 6.66 19.44 -1.38
CA ALA A 48 5.87 20.51 -1.99
C ALA A 48 5.13 20.11 -3.28
N ASN A 49 5.67 19.17 -4.07
CA ASN A 49 5.09 18.83 -5.38
C ASN A 49 3.82 18.01 -5.23
N HIS A 50 2.62 18.57 -5.42
CA HIS A 50 1.35 17.89 -5.08
C HIS A 50 1.36 17.37 -3.64
N ARG A 51 1.66 18.27 -2.68
CA ARG A 51 1.54 17.98 -1.25
C ARG A 51 0.09 17.61 -0.92
N CYS A 52 -0.11 16.48 -0.22
CA CYS A 52 -1.44 16.08 0.22
C CYS A 52 -1.99 17.10 1.22
N PRO A 53 -3.28 17.47 1.14
CA PRO A 53 -3.88 18.47 2.05
C PRO A 53 -3.89 18.02 3.51
N ASN A 54 -3.90 16.71 3.76
CA ASN A 54 -3.82 16.11 5.09
C ASN A 54 -2.38 15.74 5.53
N CYS A 55 -1.35 16.24 4.84
CA CYS A 55 0.04 15.90 5.16
C CYS A 55 0.54 16.70 6.39
N PRO A 56 0.88 16.03 7.51
CA PRO A 56 1.32 16.72 8.73
C PRO A 56 2.79 17.14 8.71
N LEU A 57 3.56 16.67 7.72
CA LEU A 57 4.99 16.96 7.63
C LEU A 57 5.22 18.39 7.14
N GLN A 58 6.23 19.05 7.72
CA GLN A 58 6.65 20.39 7.33
C GLN A 58 7.83 20.33 6.37
N GLU A 59 7.82 21.15 5.32
CA GLU A 59 8.84 21.13 4.27
C GLU A 59 10.24 21.49 4.77
N ALA A 60 10.34 22.35 5.79
CA ALA A 60 11.61 22.74 6.40
C ALA A 60 12.34 21.55 7.04
N GLU A 61 11.59 20.59 7.60
CA GLU A 61 12.13 19.39 8.26
C GLU A 61 12.17 18.19 7.30
N HIS A 62 11.21 18.14 6.37
CA HIS A 62 11.01 17.06 5.42
C HIS A 62 10.92 17.63 3.99
N PRO A 63 12.06 17.94 3.34
CA PRO A 63 12.07 18.49 1.99
C PRO A 63 11.50 17.52 0.93
N TYR A 64 11.49 16.22 1.24
CA TYR A 64 10.99 15.16 0.37
C TYR A 64 9.87 14.37 1.05
N CYS A 65 8.89 13.94 0.26
CA CYS A 65 7.81 13.09 0.76
C CYS A 65 8.35 11.65 0.97
N PRO A 66 8.26 11.07 2.19
CA PRO A 66 8.78 9.73 2.43
C PRO A 66 8.14 8.65 1.55
N ALA A 67 6.83 8.74 1.31
CA ALA A 67 6.12 7.82 0.41
C ALA A 67 6.52 8.01 -1.06
N ALA A 68 6.91 9.22 -1.47
CA ALA A 68 7.40 9.43 -2.84
C ALA A 68 8.81 8.86 -2.99
N LEU A 69 9.67 9.03 -1.99
CA LEU A 69 11.02 8.45 -1.97
C LEU A 69 10.99 6.92 -2.07
N SER A 70 10.06 6.26 -1.38
CA SER A 70 10.00 4.80 -1.34
C SER A 70 9.57 4.15 -2.66
N VAL A 71 9.01 4.92 -3.59
CA VAL A 71 8.48 4.40 -4.86
C VAL A 71 9.27 4.87 -6.09
N ILE A 72 10.36 5.64 -5.91
CA ILE A 72 11.17 6.14 -7.03
C ILE A 72 11.59 5.02 -7.97
N ASP A 73 12.16 3.93 -7.44
CA ASP A 73 12.74 2.88 -8.28
C ASP A 73 11.69 2.18 -9.14
N ILE A 74 10.51 1.91 -8.58
CA ILE A 74 9.43 1.27 -9.34
C ILE A 74 8.81 2.24 -10.35
N VAL A 75 8.63 3.50 -9.98
CA VAL A 75 8.08 4.53 -10.87
C VAL A 75 8.99 4.75 -12.05
N GLU A 76 10.29 4.93 -11.83
CA GLU A 76 11.29 5.14 -12.89
C GLU A 76 11.49 3.87 -13.73
N ALA A 77 11.44 2.68 -13.13
CA ALA A 77 11.50 1.45 -13.91
C ALA A 77 10.34 1.40 -14.93
N PHE A 78 9.11 1.64 -14.50
CA PHE A 78 7.91 1.48 -15.33
C PHE A 78 7.40 2.78 -15.97
N ARG A 79 8.18 3.86 -15.96
CA ARG A 79 7.78 5.19 -16.47
C ARG A 79 7.22 5.20 -17.90
N ASP A 80 7.68 4.26 -18.73
CA ASP A 80 7.34 4.16 -20.15
C ASP A 80 6.49 2.91 -20.47
N SER A 81 5.94 2.23 -19.47
CA SER A 81 5.13 1.03 -19.62
C SER A 81 3.63 1.33 -19.57
N ARG A 82 2.84 0.63 -20.40
CA ARG A 82 1.37 0.74 -20.39
C ARG A 82 0.79 -0.13 -19.29
N SER A 83 -0.26 0.37 -18.64
CA SER A 83 -0.96 -0.34 -17.56
C SER A 83 -1.49 -1.73 -17.95
N THR A 84 -1.88 -1.90 -19.22
CA THR A 84 -2.49 -3.12 -19.76
C THR A 84 -1.49 -4.18 -20.21
N GLU A 85 -0.19 -3.87 -20.24
CA GLU A 85 0.86 -4.84 -20.53
C GLU A 85 0.76 -6.01 -19.54
N GLN A 86 1.03 -7.23 -20.00
CA GLN A 86 0.96 -8.43 -19.16
C GLN A 86 2.34 -8.77 -18.62
N ALA A 87 2.39 -9.16 -17.35
CA ALA A 87 3.60 -9.65 -16.70
C ALA A 87 3.29 -10.87 -15.83
N THR A 88 4.25 -11.78 -15.73
CA THR A 88 4.25 -12.75 -14.63
C THR A 88 4.93 -12.10 -13.44
N VAL A 89 4.20 -11.95 -12.34
CA VAL A 89 4.70 -11.31 -11.13
C VAL A 89 4.89 -12.38 -10.06
N GLU A 90 6.14 -12.51 -9.61
CA GLU A 90 6.53 -13.40 -8.53
C GLU A 90 6.81 -12.59 -7.26
N VAL A 91 6.31 -13.07 -6.12
CA VAL A 91 6.52 -12.44 -4.81
C VAL A 91 7.06 -13.48 -3.85
N LEU A 92 8.31 -13.33 -3.47
CA LEU A 92 8.99 -14.20 -2.52
C LEU A 92 8.95 -13.57 -1.14
N THR A 93 8.42 -14.29 -0.15
CA THR A 93 8.42 -13.91 1.26
C THR A 93 9.10 -15.00 2.08
N GLN A 94 9.34 -14.76 3.37
CA GLN A 94 9.86 -15.81 4.25
C GLN A 94 8.89 -17.01 4.41
N ALA A 95 7.58 -16.78 4.29
CA ALA A 95 6.58 -17.81 4.55
C ALA A 95 6.13 -18.59 3.30
N ARG A 96 6.25 -17.98 2.11
CA ARG A 96 5.69 -18.50 0.84
C ARG A 96 6.15 -17.71 -0.37
N ALA A 97 6.04 -18.34 -1.53
CA ALA A 97 6.16 -17.72 -2.84
C ALA A 97 4.78 -17.61 -3.50
N PHE A 98 4.51 -16.48 -4.14
CA PHE A 98 3.33 -16.27 -4.98
C PHE A 98 3.78 -16.06 -6.42
N SER A 99 3.02 -16.54 -7.39
CA SER A 99 3.23 -16.25 -8.81
C SER A 99 1.88 -16.12 -9.50
N LYS A 100 1.69 -15.05 -10.27
CA LYS A 100 0.47 -14.83 -11.06
C LYS A 100 0.77 -14.04 -12.31
N ARG A 101 0.17 -14.44 -13.43
CA ARG A 101 0.14 -13.63 -14.65
C ARG A 101 -1.00 -12.60 -14.53
N VAL A 102 -0.65 -11.33 -14.57
CA VAL A 102 -1.57 -10.20 -14.34
C VAL A 102 -1.23 -9.02 -15.25
N SER A 103 -2.09 -8.01 -15.27
CA SER A 103 -1.69 -6.71 -15.82
C SER A 103 -0.51 -6.13 -15.04
N LEU A 104 0.33 -5.36 -15.70
CA LEU A 104 1.48 -4.73 -15.08
C LEU A 104 1.02 -3.75 -14.00
N ALA A 105 -0.10 -3.05 -14.22
CA ALA A 105 -0.71 -2.20 -13.21
C ALA A 105 -1.10 -2.95 -11.94
N ASP A 106 -1.65 -4.17 -12.02
CA ASP A 106 -1.97 -4.98 -10.83
C ASP A 106 -0.71 -5.37 -10.04
N GLY A 107 0.35 -5.74 -10.76
CA GLY A 107 1.64 -6.06 -10.15
C GLY A 107 2.26 -4.86 -9.44
N VAL A 108 2.31 -3.70 -10.13
CA VAL A 108 2.82 -2.45 -9.57
C VAL A 108 1.97 -2.00 -8.39
N SER A 109 0.64 -2.10 -8.49
CA SER A 109 -0.31 -1.77 -7.42
C SER A 109 -0.02 -2.58 -6.14
N ALA A 110 0.18 -3.89 -6.29
CA ALA A 110 0.48 -4.77 -5.15
C ALA A 110 1.81 -4.40 -4.46
N LEU A 111 2.82 -3.95 -5.20
CA LEU A 111 4.09 -3.50 -4.62
C LEU A 111 3.98 -2.10 -4.00
N LEU A 112 3.26 -1.16 -4.62
CA LEU A 112 2.96 0.14 -4.02
C LEU A 112 2.24 0.00 -2.67
N GLY A 113 1.34 -0.99 -2.55
CA GLY A 113 0.65 -1.35 -1.31
C GLY A 113 1.58 -1.81 -0.17
N VAL A 114 2.85 -2.12 -0.47
CA VAL A 114 3.90 -2.40 0.52
C VAL A 114 4.79 -1.18 0.74
N LEU A 115 5.30 -0.58 -0.36
CA LEU A 115 6.30 0.49 -0.30
C LEU A 115 5.75 1.76 0.34
N MET A 116 4.50 2.13 0.08
CA MET A 116 3.96 3.40 0.58
C MET A 116 3.63 3.36 2.08
N PRO A 117 2.96 2.32 2.63
CA PRO A 117 2.69 2.24 4.08
C PRO A 117 3.93 2.06 4.95
N THR A 118 5.01 1.50 4.39
CA THR A 118 6.28 1.25 5.11
C THR A 118 7.27 2.41 5.04
N SER A 119 6.97 3.42 4.22
CA SER A 119 7.86 4.53 3.85
C SER A 119 8.21 5.55 4.95
N GLY A 120 7.40 5.61 6.01
CA GLY A 120 7.47 6.69 7.01
C GLY A 120 6.45 7.82 6.80
N CYS A 121 5.60 7.75 5.78
CA CYS A 121 4.43 8.64 5.66
C CYS A 121 3.48 8.46 6.87
N PRO A 122 3.21 9.50 7.69
CA PRO A 122 2.38 9.36 8.89
C PRO A 122 0.94 8.94 8.61
N VAL A 123 0.39 9.37 7.47
CA VAL A 123 -0.99 9.04 7.06
C VAL A 123 -1.09 7.56 6.70
N LEU A 124 -0.21 7.07 5.82
CA LEU A 124 -0.23 5.69 5.33
C LEU A 124 0.33 4.68 6.34
N ALA A 125 1.09 5.12 7.35
CA ALA A 125 1.64 4.25 8.39
C ALA A 125 0.58 3.47 9.16
N LYS A 126 -0.67 3.95 9.20
CA LYS A 126 -1.82 3.25 9.80
C LYS A 126 -2.14 1.93 9.09
N LEU A 127 -1.79 1.80 7.79
CA LEU A 127 -1.98 0.59 7.00
C LEU A 127 -0.78 -0.37 7.05
N ARG A 128 0.35 0.05 7.64
CA ARG A 128 1.58 -0.76 7.70
C ARG A 128 1.39 -2.17 8.28
N PRO A 129 0.53 -2.41 9.29
CA PRO A 129 0.34 -3.76 9.81
C PRO A 129 -0.16 -4.78 8.77
N ASN A 130 -0.86 -4.34 7.71
CA ASN A 130 -1.29 -5.23 6.61
C ASN A 130 -0.10 -5.86 5.86
N VAL A 131 1.09 -5.25 5.91
CA VAL A 131 2.31 -5.76 5.25
C VAL A 131 2.86 -7.00 5.95
N LEU A 132 2.59 -7.17 7.26
CA LEU A 132 3.05 -8.35 8.01
C LEU A 132 2.60 -9.66 7.35
N THR A 133 1.36 -9.68 6.85
CA THR A 133 0.76 -10.84 6.20
C THR A 133 0.49 -10.56 4.73
N HIS A 134 1.31 -9.74 4.06
CA HIS A 134 1.09 -9.26 2.70
C HIS A 134 0.55 -10.36 1.77
N LEU A 135 -0.58 -10.08 1.11
CA LEU A 135 -1.21 -10.97 0.15
C LEU A 135 -1.25 -10.24 -1.19
N PRO A 136 -0.30 -10.53 -2.10
CA PRO A 136 -0.34 -9.96 -3.43
C PRO A 136 -1.56 -10.51 -4.17
N PHE A 137 -2.16 -9.68 -5.04
CA PHE A 137 -3.31 -10.04 -5.87
C PHE A 137 -4.58 -10.39 -5.08
N ALA A 138 -4.72 -9.88 -3.86
CA ALA A 138 -5.91 -10.03 -3.05
C ALA A 138 -7.16 -9.56 -3.81
N THR A 139 -8.23 -10.32 -3.68
CA THR A 139 -9.56 -9.91 -4.10
C THR A 139 -10.06 -8.73 -3.27
N VAL A 140 -11.12 -8.08 -3.74
CA VAL A 140 -11.80 -7.02 -2.98
C VAL A 140 -12.25 -7.52 -1.61
N GLN A 141 -12.85 -8.71 -1.54
CA GLN A 141 -13.35 -9.28 -0.29
C GLN A 141 -12.22 -9.58 0.71
N GLU A 142 -11.11 -10.16 0.24
CA GLU A 142 -9.93 -10.38 1.08
C GLU A 142 -9.34 -9.05 1.58
N THR A 143 -9.30 -8.02 0.74
CA THR A 143 -8.79 -6.70 1.11
C THR A 143 -9.66 -6.04 2.19
N ILE A 144 -10.99 -6.09 2.02
CA ILE A 144 -11.96 -5.58 3.00
C ILE A 144 -11.78 -6.31 4.34
N TYR A 145 -11.83 -7.64 4.31
CA TYR A 145 -11.74 -8.48 5.51
C TYR A 145 -10.44 -8.23 6.28
N ARG A 146 -9.30 -8.22 5.57
CA ARG A 146 -7.98 -7.99 6.17
C ARG A 146 -7.87 -6.60 6.79
N THR A 147 -8.31 -5.57 6.07
CA THR A 147 -8.16 -4.19 6.52
C THR A 147 -9.07 -3.88 7.71
N LEU A 148 -10.31 -4.38 7.71
CA LEU A 148 -11.21 -4.27 8.86
C LEU A 148 -10.67 -5.04 10.07
N THR A 149 -10.23 -6.28 9.88
CA THR A 149 -9.68 -7.09 10.98
C THR A 149 -8.41 -6.45 11.56
N MET A 150 -7.54 -5.91 10.70
CA MET A 150 -6.36 -5.15 11.11
C MET A 150 -6.75 -3.95 11.97
N TYR A 151 -7.77 -3.20 11.56
CA TYR A 151 -8.25 -2.03 12.29
C TYR A 151 -8.84 -2.42 13.65
N LEU A 152 -9.74 -3.42 13.69
CA LEU A 152 -10.34 -3.91 14.92
C LEU A 152 -9.29 -4.46 15.89
N LEU A 153 -8.22 -5.09 15.40
CA LEU A 153 -7.10 -5.52 16.23
C LEU A 153 -6.34 -4.33 16.84
N ALA A 154 -6.19 -3.22 16.09
CA ALA A 154 -5.63 -1.99 16.62
C ALA A 154 -6.52 -1.40 17.73
N GLN A 155 -7.84 -1.44 17.56
CA GLN A 155 -8.82 -1.01 18.57
C GLN A 155 -8.77 -1.90 19.83
N PHE A 156 -8.66 -3.21 19.66
CA PHE A 156 -8.45 -4.14 20.76
C PHE A 156 -7.20 -3.79 21.59
N PHE A 157 -6.07 -3.48 20.94
CA PHE A 157 -4.86 -3.04 21.66
C PHE A 157 -5.00 -1.65 22.28
N ALA A 158 -5.82 -0.76 21.71
CA ALA A 158 -6.15 0.52 22.31
C ALA A 158 -6.93 0.32 23.62
N ALA A 159 -7.97 -0.53 23.60
CA ALA A 159 -8.77 -0.89 24.77
C ALA A 159 -7.91 -1.51 25.89
N LYS A 160 -7.01 -2.44 25.55
CA LYS A 160 -6.06 -3.02 26.53
C LYS A 160 -5.13 -1.99 27.20
N ARG A 161 -4.94 -0.83 26.58
CA ARG A 161 -4.15 0.28 27.12
C ARG A 161 -5.00 1.38 27.77
N GLY A 162 -6.27 1.10 28.06
CA GLY A 162 -7.19 2.04 28.70
C GLY A 162 -7.69 3.17 27.78
N LYS A 163 -7.49 3.07 26.46
CA LYS A 163 -8.06 4.03 25.50
C LYS A 163 -9.47 3.58 25.09
N LYS A 164 -10.31 4.53 24.69
CA LYS A 164 -11.64 4.25 24.14
C LYS A 164 -11.50 3.65 22.72
N PRO A 165 -11.92 2.41 22.48
CA PRO A 165 -11.92 1.81 21.13
C PRO A 165 -13.07 2.32 20.26
N ASP A 166 -12.83 2.37 18.95
CA ASP A 166 -13.84 2.65 17.91
C ASP A 166 -14.45 1.33 17.40
N TRP A 167 -15.49 0.84 18.08
CA TRP A 167 -16.23 -0.36 17.66
C TRP A 167 -17.27 -0.09 16.58
N THR A 168 -17.66 1.18 16.40
CA THR A 168 -18.66 1.60 15.40
C THR A 168 -18.06 1.85 14.03
N LEU A 169 -16.72 1.84 13.92
CA LEU A 169 -15.95 2.06 12.69
C LEU A 169 -16.08 3.50 12.14
N ASP A 170 -16.41 4.46 12.99
CA ASP A 170 -16.55 5.86 12.58
C ASP A 170 -15.18 6.45 12.19
N GLU A 171 -14.15 6.20 13.01
CA GLU A 171 -12.79 6.67 12.74
C GLU A 171 -12.12 5.85 11.62
N PHE A 172 -12.59 4.61 11.37
CA PHE A 172 -12.13 3.82 10.24
C PHE A 172 -12.47 4.49 8.90
N GLY A 173 -13.68 5.02 8.77
CA GLY A 173 -14.10 5.76 7.57
C GLY A 173 -13.16 6.93 7.27
N LEU A 174 -12.86 7.72 8.32
CA LEU A 174 -11.95 8.87 8.22
C LEU A 174 -10.51 8.45 7.86
N LEU A 175 -10.01 7.36 8.44
CA LEU A 175 -8.70 6.80 8.12
C LEU A 175 -8.60 6.45 6.63
N ILE A 176 -9.64 5.82 6.08
CA ILE A 176 -9.63 5.42 4.68
C ILE A 176 -9.79 6.65 3.76
N GLU A 177 -10.62 7.62 4.13
CA GLU A 177 -10.73 8.91 3.40
C GLU A 177 -9.38 9.66 3.36
N ASP A 178 -8.63 9.65 4.47
CA ASP A 178 -7.26 10.16 4.55
C ASP A 178 -6.31 9.48 3.56
N VAL A 179 -6.38 8.15 3.44
CA VAL A 179 -5.57 7.36 2.51
C VAL A 179 -5.92 7.73 1.06
N ARG A 180 -7.20 7.89 0.75
CA ARG A 180 -7.68 8.27 -0.58
C ARG A 180 -7.18 9.66 -1.00
N LEU A 181 -7.13 10.61 -0.07
CA LEU A 181 -6.53 11.93 -0.33
C LEU A 181 -5.06 11.79 -0.73
N VAL A 182 -4.31 10.91 -0.08
CA VAL A 182 -2.91 10.63 -0.46
C VAL A 182 -2.83 10.03 -1.85
N ASN A 183 -3.63 8.98 -2.14
CA ASN A 183 -3.64 8.33 -3.46
C ASN A 183 -3.97 9.33 -4.58
N LYS A 184 -4.99 10.17 -4.41
CA LYS A 184 -5.38 11.17 -5.41
C LYS A 184 -4.25 12.16 -5.73
N ASN A 185 -3.53 12.64 -4.72
CA ASN A 185 -2.41 13.57 -4.92
C ASN A 185 -1.19 12.87 -5.53
N PHE A 186 -0.93 11.61 -5.19
CA PHE A 186 0.11 10.83 -5.84
C PHE A 186 -0.21 10.49 -7.31
N CYS A 187 -1.49 10.34 -7.68
CA CYS A 187 -1.85 10.22 -9.10
C CYS A 187 -1.39 11.45 -9.90
N GLN A 188 -1.51 12.65 -9.33
CA GLN A 188 -1.00 13.87 -9.97
C GLN A 188 0.54 13.87 -10.06
N ARG A 189 1.25 13.46 -9.01
CA ARG A 189 2.71 13.29 -9.04
C ARG A 189 3.16 12.34 -10.16
N PHE A 190 2.48 11.20 -10.28
CA PHE A 190 2.83 10.19 -11.27
C PHE A 190 2.49 10.63 -12.69
N TYR A 191 1.40 11.37 -12.86
CA TYR A 191 1.03 11.95 -14.16
C TYR A 191 2.10 12.91 -14.69
N GLU A 192 2.74 13.69 -13.82
CA GLU A 192 3.86 14.57 -14.21
C GLU A 192 5.18 13.81 -14.43
N ALA A 193 5.39 12.72 -13.71
CA ALA A 193 6.66 11.98 -13.71
C ALA A 193 6.77 10.93 -14.84
N CYS A 194 5.66 10.41 -15.34
CA CYS A 194 5.63 9.24 -16.22
C CYS A 194 5.13 9.59 -17.62
N LEU A 195 5.66 8.91 -18.65
CA LEU A 195 5.16 9.07 -20.02
C LEU A 195 3.91 8.23 -20.28
N LYS A 196 3.76 7.12 -19.57
CA LYS A 196 2.64 6.20 -19.69
C LYS A 196 1.93 5.96 -18.35
N ASP A 197 0.82 5.24 -18.40
CA ASP A 197 -0.25 5.24 -17.40
C ASP A 197 -0.12 4.19 -16.30
N VAL A 198 0.87 3.27 -16.36
CA VAL A 198 0.96 2.15 -15.41
C VAL A 198 1.04 2.59 -13.94
N ASN A 199 1.86 3.58 -13.61
CA ASN A 199 2.02 4.04 -12.23
C ASN A 199 0.75 4.74 -11.72
N VAL A 200 0.09 5.50 -12.59
CA VAL A 200 -1.19 6.17 -12.27
C VAL A 200 -2.28 5.12 -12.05
N ASN A 201 -2.46 4.17 -12.97
CA ASN A 201 -3.50 3.14 -12.86
C ASN A 201 -3.26 2.18 -11.70
N ALA A 202 -2.01 1.81 -11.42
CA ALA A 202 -1.65 1.02 -10.25
C ALA A 202 -2.10 1.68 -8.94
N LEU A 203 -1.98 3.00 -8.86
CA LEU A 203 -2.46 3.77 -7.71
C LEU A 203 -3.98 3.94 -7.70
N CYS A 204 -4.61 4.11 -8.86
CA CYS A 204 -6.07 4.08 -8.98
C CYS A 204 -6.66 2.75 -8.46
N HIS A 205 -6.00 1.61 -8.71
CA HIS A 205 -6.42 0.32 -8.13
C HIS A 205 -6.44 0.39 -6.59
N LEU A 206 -5.39 0.96 -5.97
CA LEU A 206 -5.35 1.16 -4.51
C LEU A 206 -6.44 2.11 -4.00
N ASP A 207 -6.75 3.18 -4.74
CA ASP A 207 -7.86 4.09 -4.39
C ASP A 207 -9.23 3.39 -4.48
N CYS A 208 -9.46 2.60 -5.52
CA CYS A 208 -10.68 1.79 -5.65
C CYS A 208 -10.84 0.80 -4.49
N PHE A 209 -9.76 0.12 -4.07
CA PHE A 209 -9.80 -0.76 -2.90
C PHE A 209 -10.11 0.01 -1.62
N ALA A 210 -9.52 1.18 -1.43
CA ALA A 210 -9.83 2.05 -0.30
C ALA A 210 -11.31 2.47 -0.30
N GLU A 211 -11.84 2.95 -1.43
CA GLU A 211 -13.25 3.32 -1.55
C GLU A 211 -14.20 2.16 -1.23
N LEU A 212 -13.93 0.98 -1.79
CA LEU A 212 -14.76 -0.21 -1.56
C LEU A 212 -14.74 -0.63 -0.08
N THR A 213 -13.59 -0.48 0.57
CA THR A 213 -13.38 -0.77 2.00
C THR A 213 -14.12 0.23 2.89
N ALA A 214 -14.02 1.52 2.63
CA ALA A 214 -14.82 2.54 3.33
C ALA A 214 -16.32 2.28 3.15
N GLY A 215 -16.73 1.92 1.94
CA GLY A 215 -18.11 1.61 1.61
C GLY A 215 -18.65 0.35 2.29
N ALA A 216 -17.79 -0.60 2.68
CA ALA A 216 -18.17 -1.81 3.41
C ALA A 216 -18.37 -1.53 4.90
N ALA A 217 -17.55 -0.67 5.50
CA ALA A 217 -17.73 -0.25 6.89
C ALA A 217 -19.05 0.53 7.10
N LYS A 218 -19.44 1.38 6.14
CA LYS A 218 -20.69 2.17 6.20
C LYS A 218 -21.95 1.37 5.84
N ARG A 219 -21.83 0.22 5.16
CA ARG A 219 -22.97 -0.55 4.63
C ARG A 219 -22.86 -2.01 5.06
N HIS A 220 -23.57 -2.36 6.13
CA HIS A 220 -23.63 -3.71 6.69
C HIS A 220 -23.92 -4.80 5.64
N GLU A 221 -24.69 -4.50 4.59
CA GLU A 221 -24.99 -5.44 3.49
C GLU A 221 -23.75 -6.06 2.84
N ARG A 222 -22.64 -5.30 2.72
CA ARG A 222 -21.39 -5.83 2.16
C ARG A 222 -20.65 -6.75 3.12
N LEU A 223 -20.95 -6.66 4.41
CA LEU A 223 -20.44 -7.54 5.45
C LEU A 223 -21.41 -8.67 5.78
N ALA A 224 -22.69 -8.58 5.39
CA ALA A 224 -23.70 -9.59 5.69
C ALA A 224 -23.35 -11.00 5.19
N ALA A 225 -22.65 -11.10 4.05
CA ALA A 225 -22.16 -12.39 3.56
C ALA A 225 -21.06 -12.98 4.46
N ILE A 226 -20.23 -12.12 5.05
CA ILE A 226 -19.15 -12.50 5.97
C ILE A 226 -19.72 -12.79 7.37
N GLU A 227 -20.65 -11.95 7.85
CA GLU A 227 -21.33 -12.07 9.15
C GLU A 227 -21.96 -13.46 9.33
N LYS A 228 -22.67 -13.95 8.31
CA LYS A 228 -23.25 -15.31 8.32
C LYS A 228 -22.25 -16.43 8.58
N LEU A 229 -20.96 -16.23 8.31
CA LEU A 229 -19.91 -17.22 8.56
C LEU A 229 -19.51 -17.28 10.04
N PHE A 230 -19.99 -16.35 10.87
CA PHE A 230 -19.72 -16.26 12.30
C PHE A 230 -20.85 -16.85 13.17
N GLU A 231 -21.78 -17.63 12.59
CA GLU A 231 -22.90 -18.24 13.31
C GLU A 231 -22.46 -19.03 14.56
N ALA A 232 -21.28 -19.67 14.51
CA ALA A 232 -20.73 -20.44 15.62
C ALA A 232 -20.36 -19.57 16.84
N PHE A 233 -20.22 -18.25 16.65
CA PHE A 233 -20.00 -17.26 17.70
C PHE A 233 -21.31 -16.57 18.15
N GLY A 234 -22.46 -16.93 17.57
CA GLY A 234 -23.75 -16.28 17.83
C GLY A 234 -23.88 -14.88 17.20
N ALA A 235 -23.10 -14.61 16.16
CA ALA A 235 -23.16 -13.39 15.34
C ALA A 235 -23.97 -13.64 14.06
#